data_AF-B4J1U0-F1
#
_entry.id   AF-B4J1U0-F1
#
_cell.length_a   1.000
_cell.length_b   1.000
_cell.length_c   1.000
_cell.angle_alpha   90.00
_cell.angle_beta   90.00
_cell.angle_gamma   90.00
#
_symmetry.space_group_name_H-M   'P 1'
#
loop_
_entity.id
_entity.type
_entity.pdbx_description
1 polymer ?
#
loop_
_entity_poly.entity_id
_entity_poly.type
_entity_poly.pdbx_seq_one_letter_code
_entity_poly.pdbx_strand_id
1 'polypeptide(L)'
;MSSRNHSRFIFEMMENMRIFRHQRFGVECPTCLSRVRADEPYRHHWLDDKADQHIKLGLTEKLLLKRIEREHIETFFLCDESAVGRTNEFLLEAGMEAVPQLLRFLSYEATRLEITVGFYVEATKQLMYYESIPVVINHYLDIKDTVDMVFSVLLEKISNYVLMKQRVPLEACTIKRIKLLVKRQWNEKLELPLQYRLKNDTKFLNANDASAVDLALLTDSYMSNGLFTDSLKVNLYCLRVCASTKELYAVPYLLRSEDVANTPTFLILSDVEGEFRGMHEIRNLRRFLRADSQDHSFECRKCKMHFSDRLQYTLHKQINCGSGFMVWHIDRDSTEFYENCLLLPRQFFKFAWFGIGNE
;
A
#
# COMPACT_ATOMS: atom_id res chain seq x y z
N MET A 1 22.18 -18.69 17.99
CA MET A 1 21.51 -19.40 16.88
C MET A 1 20.28 -18.58 16.50
N SER A 2 20.39 -17.71 15.49
CA SER A 2 19.25 -16.89 15.07
C SER A 2 18.27 -17.77 14.31
N SER A 3 17.03 -17.88 14.79
CA SER A 3 15.95 -18.46 13.99
C SER A 3 15.80 -17.57 12.77
N ARG A 4 16.23 -18.09 11.63
CA ARG A 4 16.12 -17.46 10.33
C ARG A 4 14.68 -17.02 10.09
N ASN A 5 14.46 -15.72 10.07
CA ASN A 5 13.16 -15.07 9.85
C ASN A 5 12.72 -15.22 8.37
N HIS A 6 12.51 -16.45 7.91
CA HIS A 6 12.25 -16.71 6.49
C HIS A 6 10.75 -16.87 6.25
N SER A 7 10.20 -15.93 5.49
CA SER A 7 8.89 -16.05 4.85
C SER A 7 9.08 -16.67 3.46
N ARG A 8 8.29 -17.69 3.12
CA ARG A 8 8.39 -18.39 1.83
C ARG A 8 7.01 -18.79 1.30
N PHE A 9 6.83 -18.63 0.00
CA PHE A 9 5.66 -19.08 -0.74
C PHE A 9 6.06 -20.31 -1.56
N ILE A 10 5.32 -21.41 -1.39
CA ILE A 10 5.69 -22.72 -1.92
C ILE A 10 4.54 -23.23 -2.79
N PHE A 11 4.90 -23.69 -3.98
CA PHE A 11 4.04 -24.54 -4.81
C PHE A 11 4.61 -25.94 -4.81
N GLU A 12 3.77 -26.92 -4.51
CA GLU A 12 4.14 -28.33 -4.55
C GLU A 12 3.08 -29.15 -5.27
N MET A 13 3.54 -30.23 -5.88
CA MET A 13 2.67 -31.25 -6.48
C MET A 13 2.65 -32.44 -5.52
N MET A 14 1.46 -32.77 -5.02
CA MET A 14 1.23 -33.94 -4.19
C MET A 14 0.17 -34.80 -4.86
N GLU A 15 0.57 -35.98 -5.33
CA GLU A 15 -0.31 -36.89 -6.09
C GLU A 15 -0.94 -36.18 -7.31
N ASN A 16 -2.26 -36.00 -7.31
CA ASN A 16 -3.03 -35.31 -8.35
C ASN A 16 -3.44 -33.89 -7.94
N MET A 17 -2.82 -33.32 -6.91
CA MET A 17 -3.14 -32.00 -6.38
C MET A 17 -1.92 -31.07 -6.49
N ARG A 18 -2.17 -29.85 -6.93
CA ARG A 18 -1.28 -28.70 -6.74
C ARG A 18 -1.65 -28.01 -5.44
N ILE A 19 -0.66 -27.78 -4.59
CA ILE A 19 -0.85 -27.14 -3.29
C ILE A 19 -0.01 -25.87 -3.26
N PHE A 20 -0.66 -24.78 -2.86
CA PHE A 20 -0.01 -23.53 -2.51
C PHE A 20 -0.04 -23.35 -1.00
N ARG A 21 1.11 -22.98 -0.43
CA ARG A 21 1.22 -22.65 0.99
C ARG A 21 2.20 -21.51 1.22
N HIS A 22 1.89 -20.70 2.22
CA HIS A 22 2.78 -19.69 2.77
C HIS A 22 3.30 -20.17 4.11
N GLN A 23 4.62 -20.11 4.31
CA GLN A 23 5.25 -20.44 5.57
C GLN A 23 6.05 -19.26 6.09
N ARG A 24 5.89 -18.97 7.38
CA ARG A 24 6.63 -17.94 8.09
C ARG A 24 7.21 -18.54 9.36
N PHE A 25 8.52 -18.39 9.56
CA PHE A 25 9.23 -19.01 10.70
C PHE A 25 9.06 -20.55 10.77
N GLY A 26 8.89 -21.20 9.62
CA GLY A 26 8.62 -22.64 9.53
C GLY A 26 7.19 -23.05 9.90
N VAL A 27 6.32 -22.09 10.26
CA VAL A 27 4.89 -22.32 10.55
C VAL A 27 4.07 -21.99 9.32
N GLU A 28 3.08 -22.84 9.00
CA GLU A 28 2.16 -22.62 7.89
C GLU A 28 1.14 -21.52 8.23
N CYS A 29 0.95 -20.60 7.28
CA CYS A 29 -0.04 -19.55 7.40
C CYS A 29 -1.44 -20.14 7.18
N PRO A 30 -2.39 -19.94 8.12
CA PRO A 30 -3.72 -20.54 8.04
C PRO A 30 -4.58 -19.95 6.91
N THR A 31 -4.24 -18.75 6.41
CA THR A 31 -5.06 -18.03 5.41
C THR A 31 -4.58 -18.20 3.97
N CYS A 32 -3.40 -18.80 3.76
CA CYS A 32 -2.82 -18.92 2.42
C CYS A 32 -2.81 -20.34 1.87
N LEU A 33 -3.30 -21.34 2.61
CA LEU A 33 -3.34 -22.71 2.12
C LEU A 33 -4.41 -22.83 1.02
N SER A 34 -4.02 -23.28 -0.15
CA SER A 34 -4.93 -23.52 -1.28
C SER A 34 -4.59 -24.83 -1.98
N ARG A 35 -5.60 -25.60 -2.36
CA ARG A 35 -5.46 -26.92 -3.01
C ARG A 35 -6.33 -26.96 -4.24
N VAL A 36 -5.73 -27.27 -5.38
CA VAL A 36 -6.37 -27.32 -6.69
C VAL A 36 -5.90 -28.59 -7.38
N ARG A 37 -6.72 -29.21 -8.21
CA ARG A 37 -6.28 -30.42 -8.93
C ARG A 37 -5.15 -30.08 -9.92
N ALA A 38 -4.28 -31.03 -10.19
CA ALA A 38 -3.11 -30.85 -11.06
C ALA A 38 -3.48 -30.44 -12.50
N ASP A 39 -4.62 -30.93 -12.99
CA ASP A 39 -5.20 -30.65 -14.31
C ASP A 39 -5.88 -29.29 -14.41
N GLU A 40 -6.17 -28.65 -13.27
CA GLU A 40 -6.84 -27.36 -13.22
C GLU A 40 -5.84 -26.18 -13.38
N PRO A 41 -6.29 -25.06 -13.98
CA PRO A 41 -5.49 -23.84 -14.11
C PRO A 41 -4.96 -23.29 -12.78
N TYR A 42 -3.75 -22.72 -12.80
CA TYR A 42 -3.12 -22.08 -11.63
C TYR A 42 -4.02 -21.01 -10.98
N ARG A 43 -4.75 -20.23 -11.80
CA ARG A 43 -5.68 -19.20 -11.32
C ARG A 43 -6.76 -19.70 -10.35
N HIS A 44 -7.11 -20.99 -10.37
CA HIS A 44 -8.13 -21.56 -9.49
C HIS A 44 -7.71 -21.53 -8.02
N HIS A 45 -6.40 -21.38 -7.73
CA HIS A 45 -5.94 -21.16 -6.37
C HIS A 45 -6.44 -19.84 -5.75
N TRP A 46 -6.90 -18.90 -6.59
CA TRP A 46 -7.13 -17.51 -6.23
C TRP A 46 -8.57 -17.02 -6.45
N LEU A 47 -9.52 -17.93 -6.68
CA LEU A 47 -10.92 -17.57 -6.98
C LEU A 47 -11.73 -17.18 -5.75
N ASP A 48 -11.50 -17.83 -4.59
CA ASP A 48 -12.29 -17.65 -3.37
C ASP A 48 -11.75 -16.55 -2.43
N ASP A 49 -10.82 -15.73 -2.92
CA ASP A 49 -10.10 -14.82 -2.05
C ASP A 49 -10.97 -13.61 -1.65
N LYS A 50 -11.50 -13.65 -0.43
CA LYS A 50 -12.04 -12.48 0.28
C LYS A 50 -10.88 -11.56 0.69
N ALA A 51 -10.08 -11.14 -0.27
CA ALA A 51 -8.91 -10.33 -0.01
C ALA A 51 -9.37 -8.94 0.47
N ASP A 52 -9.09 -8.62 1.73
CA ASP A 52 -9.19 -7.28 2.34
C ASP A 52 -8.43 -6.18 1.57
N GLN A 53 -7.79 -6.50 0.45
CA GLN A 53 -7.00 -5.59 -0.37
C GLN A 53 -7.85 -4.76 -1.32
N HIS A 54 -8.95 -5.35 -1.80
CA HIS A 54 -9.82 -4.73 -2.77
C HIS A 54 -11.00 -4.06 -2.10
N ILE A 55 -11.35 -2.88 -2.58
CA ILE A 55 -12.59 -2.20 -2.19
C ILE A 55 -13.67 -2.53 -3.22
N LYS A 56 -14.93 -2.51 -2.81
CA LYS A 56 -16.06 -2.58 -3.72
C LYS A 56 -16.81 -1.27 -3.61
N LEU A 57 -16.85 -0.48 -4.68
CA LEU A 57 -17.58 0.78 -4.70
C LEU A 57 -18.90 0.59 -5.44
N GLY A 58 -19.99 0.77 -4.70
CA GLY A 58 -21.31 0.92 -5.30
C GLY A 58 -21.46 2.25 -6.04
N LEU A 59 -22.64 2.44 -6.64
CA LEU A 59 -22.97 3.68 -7.34
C LEU A 59 -22.88 4.90 -6.41
N THR A 60 -23.33 4.76 -5.16
CA THR A 60 -23.35 5.84 -4.16
C THR A 60 -21.93 6.27 -3.79
N GLU A 61 -21.02 5.32 -3.59
CA GLU A 61 -19.61 5.56 -3.30
C GLU A 61 -18.90 6.24 -4.48
N LYS A 62 -19.20 5.80 -5.71
CA LYS A 62 -18.67 6.44 -6.93
C LYS A 62 -19.20 7.86 -7.11
N LEU A 63 -20.47 8.12 -6.80
CA LEU A 63 -21.05 9.46 -6.81
C LEU A 63 -20.42 10.37 -5.73
N LEU A 64 -20.12 9.82 -4.55
CA LEU A 64 -19.40 10.55 -3.50
C LEU A 64 -17.99 10.94 -3.96
N LEU A 65 -17.28 10.03 -4.64
CA LEU A 65 -15.95 10.32 -5.18
C LEU A 65 -16.00 11.42 -6.25
N LYS A 66 -16.98 11.35 -7.17
CA LYS A 66 -17.21 12.43 -8.16
C LYS A 66 -17.53 13.77 -7.51
N ARG A 67 -18.25 13.76 -6.38
CA ARG A 67 -18.51 14.97 -5.61
C ARG A 67 -17.22 15.54 -5.03
N ILE A 68 -16.38 14.69 -4.42
CA ILE A 68 -15.06 15.07 -3.89
C ILE A 68 -14.19 15.71 -4.98
N GLU A 69 -14.19 15.14 -6.19
CA GLU A 69 -13.47 15.69 -7.35
C GLU A 69 -14.01 17.05 -7.77
N ARG A 70 -15.33 17.16 -7.95
CA ARG A 70 -15.99 18.38 -8.39
C ARG A 70 -15.82 19.53 -7.41
N GLU A 71 -15.85 19.24 -6.12
CA GLU A 71 -15.71 20.21 -5.03
C GLU A 71 -14.25 20.41 -4.60
N HIS A 72 -13.28 19.83 -5.33
CA HIS A 72 -11.84 19.94 -5.05
C HIS A 72 -11.47 19.68 -3.58
N ILE A 73 -12.11 18.67 -2.99
CA ILE A 73 -11.92 18.32 -1.59
C ILE A 73 -10.63 17.51 -1.46
N GLU A 74 -9.55 18.18 -1.06
CA GLU A 74 -8.23 17.57 -0.84
C GLU A 74 -7.89 17.41 0.64
N THR A 75 -8.55 18.16 1.53
CA THR A 75 -8.29 18.13 2.97
C THR A 75 -9.34 17.29 3.67
N PHE A 76 -8.89 16.28 4.42
CA PHE A 76 -9.72 15.41 5.23
C PHE A 76 -9.25 15.44 6.67
N PHE A 77 -10.20 15.38 7.58
CA PHE A 77 -9.91 15.30 9.00
C PHE A 77 -10.56 14.07 9.61
N LEU A 78 -9.79 13.42 10.47
CA LEU A 78 -10.22 12.36 11.34
C LEU A 78 -10.17 12.88 12.77
N CYS A 79 -11.31 12.84 13.45
CA CYS A 79 -11.43 13.20 14.85
C CYS A 79 -11.73 11.96 15.70
N ASP A 80 -11.09 11.88 16.86
CA ASP A 80 -11.44 10.92 17.90
C ASP A 80 -12.80 11.31 18.51
N GLU A 81 -13.82 10.52 18.20
CA GLU A 81 -15.17 10.69 18.76
C GLU A 81 -15.36 9.91 20.07
N SER A 82 -14.35 9.15 20.51
CA SER A 82 -14.46 8.35 21.73
C SER A 82 -14.47 9.26 22.96
N ALA A 83 -15.32 8.92 23.93
CA ALA A 83 -15.40 9.64 25.20
C ALA A 83 -14.17 9.40 26.10
N VAL A 84 -13.32 8.42 25.78
CA VAL A 84 -12.21 7.95 26.63
C VAL A 84 -10.88 8.11 25.90
N GLY A 85 -10.12 9.13 26.31
CA GLY A 85 -8.87 9.57 25.69
C GLY A 85 -7.72 8.57 25.79
N ARG A 86 -7.65 7.61 24.88
CA ARG A 86 -6.45 6.80 24.65
C ARG A 86 -5.84 7.19 23.30
N THR A 87 -5.02 8.24 23.32
CA THR A 87 -4.25 8.70 22.16
C THR A 87 -3.60 7.55 21.38
N ASN A 88 -3.02 6.57 22.09
CA ASN A 88 -2.36 5.43 21.46
C ASN A 88 -3.32 4.51 20.70
N GLU A 89 -4.53 4.31 21.22
CA GLU A 89 -5.56 3.50 20.57
C GLU A 89 -6.07 4.21 19.31
N PHE A 90 -6.37 5.51 19.42
CA PHE A 90 -6.76 6.34 18.29
C PHE A 90 -5.69 6.36 17.19
N LEU A 91 -4.41 6.58 17.54
CA LEU A 91 -3.30 6.57 16.58
C LEU A 91 -3.13 5.21 15.91
N LEU A 92 -3.29 4.12 16.67
CA LEU A 92 -3.18 2.75 16.16
C LEU A 92 -4.30 2.46 15.16
N GLU A 93 -5.55 2.75 15.51
CA GLU A 93 -6.70 2.58 14.61
C GLU A 93 -6.61 3.49 13.39
N ALA A 94 -6.16 4.74 13.58
CA ALA A 94 -5.97 5.68 12.49
C ALA A 94 -4.94 5.20 11.48
N GLY A 95 -3.77 4.75 11.95
CA GLY A 95 -2.69 4.26 11.10
C GLY A 95 -2.98 2.91 10.45
N MET A 96 -3.56 1.97 11.19
CA MET A 96 -3.81 0.61 10.69
C MET A 96 -5.03 0.52 9.77
N GLU A 97 -6.07 1.33 10.00
CA GLU A 97 -7.37 1.17 9.34
C GLU A 97 -7.91 2.47 8.74
N ALA A 98 -8.07 3.53 9.51
CA ALA A 98 -8.84 4.71 9.08
C ALA A 98 -8.21 5.42 7.88
N VAL A 99 -6.92 5.74 7.97
CA VAL A 99 -6.18 6.42 6.88
C VAL A 99 -6.03 5.49 5.68
N PRO A 100 -5.61 4.22 5.81
CA PRO A 100 -5.56 3.30 4.67
C PRO A 100 -6.91 3.11 3.97
N GLN A 101 -8.03 3.02 4.72
CA GLN A 101 -9.37 2.89 4.14
C GLN A 101 -9.71 4.11 3.28
N LEU A 102 -9.51 5.33 3.80
CA LEU A 102 -9.75 6.56 3.06
C LEU A 102 -8.86 6.66 1.81
N LEU A 103 -7.56 6.38 1.95
CA LEU A 103 -6.63 6.45 0.82
C LEU A 103 -6.97 5.42 -0.26
N ARG A 104 -7.43 4.22 0.09
CA ARG A 104 -7.88 3.24 -0.91
C ARG A 104 -9.11 3.74 -1.66
N PHE A 105 -10.10 4.29 -0.95
CA PHE A 105 -11.26 4.91 -1.58
C PHE A 105 -10.85 6.03 -2.56
N LEU A 106 -9.95 6.93 -2.13
CA LEU A 106 -9.44 8.01 -2.98
C LEU A 106 -8.51 7.53 -4.10
N SER A 107 -7.92 6.34 -3.98
CA SER A 107 -7.09 5.76 -5.05
C SER A 107 -7.89 5.23 -6.23
N TYR A 108 -9.22 5.10 -6.11
CA TYR A 108 -10.06 4.67 -7.22
C TYR A 108 -9.91 5.63 -8.42
N GLU A 109 -9.68 5.07 -9.60
CA GLU A 109 -9.38 5.77 -10.87
C GLU A 109 -8.14 6.66 -10.90
N ALA A 110 -7.61 7.06 -9.74
CA ALA A 110 -6.35 7.77 -9.64
C ALA A 110 -5.18 6.82 -9.88
N THR A 111 -4.17 7.26 -10.61
CA THR A 111 -2.96 6.46 -10.84
C THR A 111 -1.94 6.61 -9.73
N ARG A 112 -1.98 7.74 -9.01
CA ARG A 112 -1.15 7.98 -7.83
C ARG A 112 -1.81 8.98 -6.90
N LEU A 113 -1.42 8.90 -5.64
CA LEU A 113 -1.80 9.85 -4.59
C LEU A 113 -0.54 10.58 -4.12
N GLU A 114 -0.67 11.88 -3.86
CA GLU A 114 0.29 12.62 -3.04
C GLU A 114 -0.39 12.95 -1.72
N ILE A 115 0.22 12.53 -0.61
CA ILE A 115 -0.36 12.67 0.72
C ILE A 115 0.52 13.51 1.64
N THR A 116 -0.13 14.27 2.51
CA THR A 116 0.50 14.91 3.67
C THR A 116 -0.30 14.55 4.91
N VAL A 117 0.38 14.13 5.98
CA VAL A 117 -0.25 13.78 7.25
C VAL A 117 0.14 14.81 8.30
N GLY A 118 -0.83 15.31 9.04
CA GLY A 118 -0.60 16.23 10.15
C GLY A 118 -1.35 15.86 11.42
N PHE A 119 -0.70 16.04 12.57
CA PHE A 119 -1.24 15.73 13.89
C PHE A 119 -1.40 17.00 14.72
N TYR A 120 -2.57 17.14 15.34
CA TYR A 120 -2.82 18.14 16.36
C TYR A 120 -2.46 17.54 17.71
N VAL A 121 -1.41 18.08 18.31
CA VAL A 121 -0.80 17.58 19.54
C VAL A 121 -1.00 18.60 20.64
N GLU A 122 -1.76 18.23 21.67
CA GLU A 122 -1.86 19.01 22.90
C GLU A 122 -0.86 18.48 23.92
N ALA A 123 0.02 19.36 24.38
CA ALA A 123 1.01 19.04 25.41
C ALA A 123 1.25 20.28 26.30
N THR A 124 1.25 20.09 27.62
CA THR A 124 1.39 21.17 28.62
C THR A 124 0.43 22.36 28.43
N LYS A 125 -0.81 22.09 27.99
CA LYS A 125 -1.83 23.10 27.63
C LYS A 125 -1.49 23.97 26.42
N GLN A 126 -0.50 23.58 25.61
CA GLN A 126 -0.22 24.18 24.31
C GLN A 126 -0.72 23.26 23.21
N LEU A 127 -1.38 23.83 22.21
CA LEU A 127 -1.76 23.12 20.99
C LEU A 127 -0.70 23.36 19.92
N MET A 128 -0.21 22.29 19.33
CA MET A 128 0.79 22.32 18.27
C MET A 128 0.30 21.48 17.09
N TYR A 129 0.59 21.93 15.88
CA TYR A 129 0.31 21.18 14.66
C TYR A 129 1.62 20.75 14.00
N TYR A 130 1.78 19.45 13.84
CA TYR A 130 2.95 18.83 13.22
C TYR A 130 2.55 18.24 11.88
N GLU A 131 3.28 18.56 10.82
CA GLU A 131 2.93 18.15 9.46
C GLU A 131 4.12 17.48 8.78
N SER A 132 3.86 16.36 8.09
CA SER A 132 4.85 15.69 7.25
C SER A 132 5.15 16.50 5.99
N ILE A 133 6.22 16.15 5.28
CA ILE A 133 6.36 16.57 3.88
C ILE A 133 5.42 15.75 2.98
N PRO A 134 5.08 16.23 1.77
CA PRO A 134 4.30 15.46 0.81
C PRO A 134 4.99 14.15 0.41
N VAL A 135 4.23 13.07 0.32
CA VAL A 135 4.69 11.71 -0.01
C VAL A 135 3.87 11.14 -1.15
N VAL A 136 4.53 10.64 -2.18
CA VAL A 136 3.86 10.08 -3.36
C VAL A 136 3.69 8.57 -3.24
N ILE A 137 2.45 8.11 -3.29
CA ILE A 137 2.03 6.71 -3.38
C ILE A 137 1.68 6.41 -4.83
N ASN A 138 2.49 5.57 -5.49
CA ASN A 138 2.31 5.26 -6.93
C ASN A 138 1.46 4.01 -7.18
N HIS A 139 1.15 3.23 -6.14
CA HIS A 139 0.35 2.03 -6.25
C HIS A 139 -0.45 1.81 -4.97
N TYR A 140 -1.72 1.42 -5.08
CA TYR A 140 -2.61 1.27 -3.92
C TYR A 140 -2.12 0.24 -2.90
N LEU A 141 -1.36 -0.78 -3.34
CA LEU A 141 -0.73 -1.77 -2.46
C LEU A 141 0.37 -1.18 -1.55
N ASP A 142 0.92 -0.01 -1.89
CA ASP A 142 1.95 0.67 -1.08
C ASP A 142 1.33 1.57 0.00
N ILE A 143 0.00 1.74 0.02
CA ILE A 143 -0.70 2.66 0.94
C ILE A 143 -0.34 2.35 2.40
N LYS A 144 -0.44 1.08 2.79
CA LYS A 144 -0.24 0.69 4.20
C LYS A 144 1.19 0.96 4.66
N ASP A 145 2.18 0.45 3.94
CA ASP A 145 3.59 0.64 4.31
C ASP A 145 3.98 2.11 4.32
N THR A 146 3.41 2.91 3.41
CA THR A 146 3.64 4.36 3.37
C THR A 146 3.06 5.05 4.59
N VAL A 147 1.80 4.75 4.96
CA VAL A 147 1.15 5.31 6.15
C VAL A 147 1.91 4.92 7.41
N ASP A 148 2.28 3.64 7.56
CA ASP A 148 3.04 3.14 8.72
C ASP A 148 4.38 3.88 8.86
N MET A 149 5.11 4.10 7.76
CA MET A 149 6.37 4.85 7.76
C MET A 149 6.16 6.34 8.10
N VAL A 150 5.16 7.00 7.51
CA VAL A 150 4.86 8.42 7.78
C VAL A 150 4.48 8.62 9.24
N PHE A 151 3.59 7.79 9.77
CA PHE A 151 3.16 7.84 11.17
C PHE A 151 4.35 7.61 12.11
N SER A 152 5.16 6.58 11.85
CA SER A 152 6.32 6.26 12.69
C SER A 152 7.31 7.42 12.77
N VAL A 153 7.66 8.02 11.63
CA VAL A 153 8.60 9.15 11.60
C VAL A 153 7.98 10.40 12.22
N LEU A 154 6.70 10.70 11.94
CA LEU A 154 6.02 11.85 12.52
C LEU A 154 5.96 11.77 14.05
N LEU A 155 5.58 10.61 14.60
CA LEU A 155 5.54 10.38 16.05
C LEU A 155 6.93 10.43 16.69
N GLU A 156 7.97 9.91 16.02
CA GLU A 156 9.36 10.04 16.47
C GLU A 156 9.76 11.52 16.56
N LYS A 157 9.42 12.34 15.55
CA LYS A 157 9.72 13.78 15.57
C LYS A 157 8.95 14.54 16.64
N ILE A 158 7.67 14.24 16.82
CA ILE A 158 6.85 14.82 17.88
C ILE A 158 7.45 14.49 19.24
N SER A 159 7.73 13.20 19.49
CA SER A 159 8.33 12.74 20.75
C SER A 159 9.63 13.48 21.06
N ASN A 160 10.55 13.55 20.09
CA ASN A 160 11.81 14.26 20.24
C ASN A 160 11.61 15.76 20.52
N TYR A 161 10.74 16.43 19.76
CA TYR A 161 10.51 17.87 19.90
C TYR A 161 9.90 18.22 21.25
N VAL A 162 8.82 17.52 21.63
CA VAL A 162 8.09 17.77 22.88
C VAL A 162 8.97 17.43 24.09
N LEU A 163 9.73 16.33 24.04
CA LEU A 163 10.68 15.99 25.09
C LEU A 163 11.76 17.06 25.26
N MET A 164 12.29 17.62 24.16
CA MET A 164 13.31 18.67 24.22
C MET A 164 12.76 20.01 24.68
N LYS A 165 11.58 20.42 24.21
CA LYS A 165 11.03 21.77 24.43
C LYS A 165 10.13 21.88 25.66
N GLN A 166 9.30 20.87 25.92
CA GLN A 166 8.31 20.88 26.98
C GLN A 166 8.62 19.89 28.11
N ARG A 167 9.67 19.07 27.96
CA ARG A 167 10.15 18.12 29.00
C ARG A 167 9.09 17.10 29.41
N VAL A 168 8.19 16.75 28.50
CA VAL A 168 7.19 15.68 28.71
C VAL A 168 7.37 14.57 27.67
N PRO A 169 7.09 13.31 28.06
CA PRO A 169 7.14 12.19 27.12
C PRO A 169 5.90 12.19 26.20
N LEU A 170 5.96 11.44 25.09
CA LEU A 170 4.86 11.40 24.09
C LEU A 170 3.55 10.90 24.71
N GLU A 171 3.62 9.99 25.68
CA GLU A 171 2.49 9.42 26.40
C GLU A 171 1.70 10.46 27.22
N ALA A 172 2.34 11.58 27.57
CA ALA A 172 1.69 12.70 28.23
C ALA A 172 1.01 13.67 27.24
N CYS A 173 1.16 13.44 25.94
CA CYS A 173 0.54 14.24 24.89
C CYS A 173 -0.84 13.67 24.51
N THR A 174 -1.74 14.57 24.11
CA THR A 174 -3.05 14.19 23.56
C THR A 174 -3.07 14.46 22.07
N ILE A 175 -3.39 13.43 21.27
CA ILE A 175 -3.63 13.55 19.83
C ILE A 175 -5.02 12.99 19.57
N LYS A 176 -5.93 13.85 19.15
CA LYS A 176 -7.34 13.51 18.88
C LYS A 176 -7.81 13.94 17.51
N ARG A 177 -6.94 14.59 16.74
CA ARG A 177 -7.27 15.09 15.41
C ARG A 177 -6.09 14.90 14.48
N ILE A 178 -6.38 14.29 13.35
CA ILE A 178 -5.43 14.04 12.26
C ILE A 178 -5.97 14.76 11.03
N LYS A 179 -5.12 15.55 10.38
CA LYS A 179 -5.36 16.14 9.07
C LYS A 179 -4.65 15.32 8.02
N LEU A 180 -5.34 15.04 6.93
CA LEU A 180 -4.82 14.33 5.79
C LEU A 180 -5.09 15.19 4.55
N LEU A 181 -4.04 15.69 3.93
CA LEU A 181 -4.12 16.28 2.60
C LEU A 181 -3.91 15.16 1.58
N VAL A 182 -4.79 15.02 0.59
CA VAL A 182 -4.69 14.00 -0.46
C VAL A 182 -4.94 14.64 -1.82
N LYS A 183 -3.91 14.63 -2.66
CA LYS A 183 -4.03 15.03 -4.07
C LYS A 183 -4.07 13.79 -4.95
N ARG A 184 -5.12 13.69 -5.75
CA ARG A 184 -5.32 12.62 -6.73
C ARG A 184 -4.73 13.04 -8.07
N GLN A 185 -4.04 12.13 -8.73
CA GLN A 185 -3.39 12.41 -10.01
C GLN A 185 -3.64 11.25 -10.99
N TRP A 186 -3.90 11.62 -12.24
CA TRP A 186 -4.20 10.72 -13.36
C TRP A 186 -3.07 10.83 -14.38
N ASN A 187 -2.15 9.88 -14.35
CA ASN A 187 -1.07 9.71 -15.32
C ASN A 187 -1.38 8.49 -16.18
N GLU A 188 -0.89 8.44 -17.41
CA GLU A 188 -1.14 7.30 -18.30
C GLU A 188 -0.33 6.04 -17.93
N LYS A 189 0.72 6.19 -17.13
CA LYS A 189 1.66 5.10 -16.83
C LYS A 189 1.31 4.38 -15.53
N LEU A 190 0.97 3.10 -15.66
CA LEU A 190 0.83 2.19 -14.51
C LEU A 190 2.20 1.89 -13.90
N GLU A 191 2.29 1.95 -12.58
CA GLU A 191 3.49 1.58 -11.84
C GLU A 191 3.32 0.26 -11.09
N LEU A 192 4.43 -0.42 -10.83
CA LEU A 192 4.46 -1.58 -9.94
C LEU A 192 4.46 -1.12 -8.48
N PRO A 193 3.94 -1.94 -7.55
CA PRO A 193 4.16 -1.75 -6.12
C PRO A 193 5.65 -1.56 -5.83
N LEU A 194 5.96 -0.71 -4.86
CA LEU A 194 7.33 -0.28 -4.57
C LEU A 194 8.27 -1.47 -4.33
N GLN A 195 7.81 -2.51 -3.62
CA GLN A 195 8.57 -3.75 -3.41
C GLN A 195 9.07 -4.36 -4.74
N TYR A 196 8.23 -4.40 -5.77
CA TYR A 196 8.57 -4.97 -7.07
C TYR A 196 9.28 -3.98 -7.99
N ARG A 197 8.96 -2.69 -7.88
CA ARG A 197 9.67 -1.62 -8.58
C ARG A 197 11.15 -1.56 -8.19
N LEU A 198 11.48 -1.84 -6.93
CA LEU A 198 12.88 -1.93 -6.44
C LEU A 198 13.64 -3.15 -6.97
N LYS A 199 12.92 -4.22 -7.31
CA LYS A 199 13.46 -5.46 -7.89
C LYS A 199 13.60 -5.35 -9.41
N ASN A 200 12.75 -4.55 -10.05
CA ASN A 200 12.78 -4.32 -11.48
C ASN A 200 13.88 -3.31 -11.85
N ASP A 201 14.92 -3.73 -12.57
CA ASP A 201 15.94 -2.81 -13.07
C ASP A 201 15.45 -2.14 -14.35
N THR A 202 15.09 -0.86 -14.27
CA THR A 202 14.92 0.01 -15.45
C THR A 202 16.25 0.29 -16.17
N LYS A 203 17.39 -0.09 -15.59
CA LYS A 203 18.73 0.11 -16.18
C LYS A 203 19.06 -0.83 -17.36
N PHE A 204 18.24 -1.85 -17.61
CA PHE A 204 18.33 -2.73 -18.80
C PHE A 204 17.38 -2.30 -19.93
N LEU A 205 16.91 -1.05 -19.93
CA LEU A 205 16.19 -0.45 -21.05
C LEU A 205 17.15 -0.18 -22.22
N ASN A 206 17.66 -1.24 -22.86
CA ASN A 206 17.92 -1.16 -24.29
C ASN A 206 16.55 -1.19 -24.96
N ALA A 207 16.19 -0.12 -25.65
CA ALA A 207 14.89 0.07 -26.29
C ALA A 207 14.58 -0.93 -27.43
N ASN A 208 15.52 -1.85 -27.73
CA ASN A 208 15.44 -2.76 -28.87
C ASN A 208 15.02 -4.20 -28.53
N ASP A 209 14.92 -4.57 -27.24
CA ASP A 209 14.46 -5.91 -26.82
C ASP A 209 13.03 -5.83 -26.27
N ALA A 210 12.09 -5.33 -27.06
CA ALA A 210 10.68 -5.57 -26.77
C ALA A 210 10.39 -7.04 -27.09
N SER A 211 9.80 -7.80 -26.16
CA SER A 211 9.34 -9.15 -26.49
C SER A 211 8.45 -9.10 -27.74
N ALA A 212 8.65 -10.01 -28.70
CA ALA A 212 7.81 -10.11 -29.90
C ALA A 212 6.35 -10.52 -29.62
N VAL A 213 5.92 -10.50 -28.36
CA VAL A 213 4.57 -10.83 -27.93
C VAL A 213 3.69 -9.61 -28.15
N ASP A 214 2.63 -9.79 -28.92
CA ASP A 214 1.59 -8.79 -29.08
C ASP A 214 0.81 -8.64 -27.76
N LEU A 215 1.12 -7.56 -27.04
CA LEU A 215 0.51 -7.25 -25.75
C LEU A 215 -1.00 -7.00 -25.87
N ALA A 216 -1.48 -6.54 -27.03
CA ALA A 216 -2.91 -6.32 -27.26
C ALA A 216 -3.63 -7.67 -27.32
N LEU A 217 -3.13 -8.62 -28.12
CA LEU A 217 -3.69 -9.98 -28.19
C LEU A 217 -3.65 -10.70 -26.83
N LEU A 218 -2.59 -10.52 -26.05
CA LEU A 218 -2.48 -11.09 -24.72
C LEU A 218 -3.52 -10.49 -23.76
N THR A 219 -3.72 -9.18 -23.84
CA THR A 219 -4.72 -8.45 -23.06
C THR A 219 -6.13 -8.91 -23.41
N ASP A 220 -6.46 -9.00 -24.71
CA ASP A 220 -7.76 -9.48 -25.19
C ASP A 220 -8.03 -10.93 -24.73
N SER A 221 -7.01 -11.78 -24.76
CA SER A 221 -7.10 -13.17 -24.27
C SER A 221 -7.37 -13.25 -22.76
N TYR A 222 -6.81 -12.32 -21.98
CA TYR A 222 -7.10 -12.23 -20.55
C TYR A 222 -8.53 -11.76 -20.30
N MET A 223 -8.95 -10.69 -20.99
CA MET A 223 -10.29 -10.11 -20.85
C MET A 223 -11.41 -11.06 -21.29
N SER A 224 -11.14 -11.96 -22.23
CA SER A 224 -12.08 -13.02 -22.69
C SER A 224 -12.11 -14.25 -21.75
N ASN A 225 -12.17 -14.03 -20.43
CA ASN A 225 -12.22 -15.06 -19.39
C ASN A 225 -10.94 -15.93 -19.28
N GLY A 226 -9.79 -15.41 -19.69
CA GLY A 226 -8.50 -16.11 -19.63
C GLY A 226 -8.46 -17.40 -20.44
N LEU A 227 -9.13 -17.41 -21.60
CA LEU A 227 -9.02 -18.47 -22.60
C LEU A 227 -7.73 -18.23 -23.41
N PHE A 228 -6.60 -18.60 -22.84
CA PHE A 228 -5.32 -18.54 -23.53
C PHE A 228 -5.21 -19.72 -24.49
N THR A 229 -5.06 -19.45 -25.78
CA THR A 229 -4.76 -20.49 -26.77
C THR A 229 -3.41 -21.13 -26.45
N ASP A 230 -3.25 -22.42 -26.73
CA ASP A 230 -1.99 -23.13 -26.49
C ASP A 230 -0.81 -22.60 -27.34
N SER A 231 -1.11 -21.76 -28.35
CA SER A 231 -0.13 -21.04 -29.15
C SER A 231 0.56 -19.89 -28.39
N LEU A 232 -0.07 -19.34 -27.34
CA LEU A 232 0.50 -18.27 -26.51
C LEU A 232 1.48 -18.86 -25.50
N LYS A 233 2.76 -18.91 -25.87
CA LYS A 233 3.87 -19.33 -25.01
C LYS A 233 4.28 -18.20 -24.05
N VAL A 234 3.44 -17.91 -23.07
CA VAL A 234 3.69 -16.87 -22.04
C VAL A 234 3.43 -17.40 -20.64
N ASN A 235 4.09 -16.79 -19.66
CA ASN A 235 3.78 -16.97 -18.25
C ASN A 235 3.08 -15.72 -17.71
N LEU A 236 2.06 -15.91 -16.88
CA LEU A 236 1.34 -14.82 -16.22
C LEU A 236 1.45 -14.98 -14.71
N TYR A 237 1.74 -13.88 -14.04
CA TYR A 237 1.74 -13.75 -12.59
C TYR A 237 0.68 -12.73 -12.16
N CYS A 238 0.16 -12.87 -10.95
CA CYS A 238 -0.66 -11.85 -10.32
C CYS A 238 -0.14 -11.57 -8.90
N LEU A 239 -0.54 -10.42 -8.36
CA LEU A 239 -0.18 -10.01 -7.00
C LEU A 239 -1.21 -10.50 -5.99
N ARG A 240 -0.72 -10.87 -4.80
CA ARG A 240 -1.52 -11.30 -3.65
C ARG A 240 -0.90 -10.78 -2.37
N VAL A 241 -1.72 -10.46 -1.38
CA VAL A 241 -1.29 -10.11 -0.02
C VAL A 241 -1.82 -11.14 0.95
N CYS A 242 -0.95 -11.61 1.84
CA CYS A 242 -1.31 -12.59 2.85
C CYS A 242 -2.26 -11.93 3.87
N ALA A 243 -3.44 -12.51 4.10
CA ALA A 243 -4.40 -11.94 5.03
C ALA A 243 -3.85 -11.87 6.48
N SER A 244 -3.03 -12.84 6.88
CA SER A 244 -2.44 -12.90 8.22
C SER A 244 -1.17 -12.06 8.37
N THR A 245 -0.21 -12.17 7.45
CA THR A 245 1.09 -11.49 7.59
C THR A 245 1.14 -10.13 6.93
N LYS A 246 0.17 -9.83 6.08
CA LYS A 246 0.09 -8.63 5.24
C LYS A 246 1.27 -8.48 4.26
N GLU A 247 2.03 -9.55 4.03
CA GLU A 247 3.13 -9.56 3.06
C GLU A 247 2.58 -9.61 1.63
N LEU A 248 3.13 -8.77 0.75
CA LEU A 248 2.84 -8.76 -0.68
C LEU A 248 3.74 -9.76 -1.42
N TYR A 249 3.14 -10.58 -2.27
CA TYR A 249 3.82 -11.59 -3.06
C TYR A 249 3.22 -11.74 -4.46
N ALA A 250 4.01 -12.31 -5.38
CA ALA A 250 3.63 -12.57 -6.76
C ALA A 250 3.48 -14.07 -6.93
N VAL A 251 2.33 -14.49 -7.45
CA VAL A 251 1.99 -15.91 -7.66
C VAL A 251 1.71 -16.19 -9.12
N PRO A 252 1.94 -17.43 -9.59
CA PRO A 252 1.55 -17.84 -10.91
C PRO A 252 0.02 -17.76 -11.10
N TYR A 253 -0.39 -17.13 -12.19
CA TYR A 253 -1.74 -17.16 -12.73
C TYR A 253 -1.84 -18.17 -13.89
N LEU A 254 -0.79 -18.25 -14.70
CA LEU A 254 -0.64 -19.19 -15.81
C LEU A 254 0.85 -19.52 -16.02
N LEU A 255 1.20 -20.80 -16.12
CA LEU A 255 2.52 -21.27 -16.53
C LEU A 255 2.34 -22.26 -17.68
N ARG A 256 2.94 -21.99 -18.85
CA ARG A 256 2.75 -22.80 -20.07
C ARG A 256 4.00 -23.55 -20.53
N SER A 257 5.18 -23.20 -20.02
CA SER A 257 6.45 -23.78 -20.47
C SER A 257 7.19 -24.47 -19.32
N GLU A 258 7.86 -25.58 -19.62
CA GLU A 258 8.84 -26.18 -18.71
C GLU A 258 10.04 -25.24 -18.50
N ASP A 259 10.37 -24.43 -19.51
CA ASP A 259 11.38 -23.38 -19.41
C ASP A 259 10.75 -22.05 -18.98
N VAL A 260 10.39 -21.99 -17.70
CA VAL A 260 9.83 -20.79 -17.06
C VAL A 260 10.80 -19.60 -17.13
N ALA A 261 12.11 -19.85 -17.25
CA ALA A 261 13.13 -18.81 -17.21
C ALA A 261 13.24 -18.01 -18.52
N ASN A 262 13.07 -18.68 -19.67
CA ASN A 262 13.20 -18.05 -20.99
C ASN A 262 11.86 -17.71 -21.65
N THR A 263 10.74 -18.12 -21.05
CA THR A 263 9.40 -17.80 -21.55
C THR A 263 9.02 -16.36 -21.19
N PRO A 264 8.53 -15.55 -22.14
CA PRO A 264 8.04 -14.20 -21.87
C PRO A 264 7.06 -14.20 -20.70
N THR A 265 7.33 -13.38 -19.70
CA THR A 265 6.61 -13.40 -18.43
C THR A 265 6.01 -12.03 -18.14
N PHE A 266 4.74 -12.00 -17.78
CA PHE A 266 4.01 -10.76 -17.51
C PHE A 266 3.34 -10.81 -16.14
N LEU A 267 3.26 -9.64 -15.50
CA LEU A 267 2.48 -9.41 -14.30
C LEU A 267 1.15 -8.77 -14.68
N ILE A 268 0.05 -9.35 -14.22
CA ILE A 268 -1.27 -8.76 -14.30
C ILE A 268 -1.37 -7.63 -13.27
N LEU A 269 -1.69 -6.43 -13.73
CA LEU A 269 -1.95 -5.27 -12.90
C LEU A 269 -3.45 -5.07 -12.78
N SER A 270 -3.90 -4.99 -11.54
CA SER A 270 -5.27 -4.61 -11.20
C SER A 270 -5.29 -3.26 -10.51
N ASP A 271 -6.45 -2.62 -10.46
CA ASP A 271 -6.67 -1.47 -9.58
C ASP A 271 -7.13 -1.88 -8.18
N VAL A 272 -7.52 -0.87 -7.40
CA VAL A 272 -8.00 -1.02 -6.03
C VAL A 272 -9.33 -1.80 -5.93
N GLU A 273 -10.14 -1.89 -6.99
CA GLU A 273 -11.33 -2.78 -7.01
C GLU A 273 -10.97 -4.22 -7.41
N GLY A 274 -9.74 -4.44 -7.90
CA GLY A 274 -9.30 -5.72 -8.46
C GLY A 274 -9.57 -5.85 -9.95
N GLU A 275 -10.05 -4.78 -10.58
CA GLU A 275 -10.30 -4.73 -12.02
C GLU A 275 -9.00 -4.63 -12.79
N PHE A 276 -8.94 -5.30 -13.94
CA PHE A 276 -7.76 -5.30 -14.78
C PHE A 276 -7.44 -3.90 -15.31
N ARG A 277 -6.17 -3.49 -15.16
CA ARG A 277 -5.65 -2.23 -15.70
C ARG A 277 -4.64 -2.41 -16.82
N GLY A 278 -3.91 -3.51 -16.81
CA GLY A 278 -2.90 -3.78 -17.81
C GLY A 278 -1.95 -4.90 -17.41
N MET A 279 -0.89 -5.05 -18.20
CA MET A 279 0.16 -6.01 -17.94
C MET A 279 1.53 -5.36 -17.94
N HIS A 280 2.43 -5.89 -17.12
CA HIS A 280 3.81 -5.42 -17.01
C HIS A 280 4.78 -6.57 -17.33
N GLU A 281 5.67 -6.38 -18.30
CA GLU A 281 6.68 -7.37 -18.66
C GLU A 281 7.74 -7.54 -17.55
N ILE A 282 7.95 -8.79 -17.12
CA ILE A 282 8.99 -9.18 -16.17
C ILE A 282 10.18 -9.76 -16.95
N ARG A 283 11.24 -8.96 -17.12
CA ARG A 283 12.44 -9.39 -17.85
C ARG A 283 13.39 -10.30 -17.05
N ASN A 284 13.40 -10.18 -15.71
CA ASN A 284 14.23 -11.01 -14.84
C ASN A 284 13.39 -11.64 -13.74
N LEU A 285 12.74 -12.76 -14.08
CA LEU A 285 11.83 -13.45 -13.18
C LEU A 285 12.49 -13.91 -11.88
N ARG A 286 13.73 -14.43 -11.95
CA ARG A 286 14.48 -14.88 -10.77
C ARG A 286 14.68 -13.77 -9.76
N ARG A 287 15.05 -12.56 -10.22
CA ARG A 287 15.20 -11.38 -9.35
C ARG A 287 13.86 -10.86 -8.87
N PHE A 288 12.85 -10.85 -9.74
CA PHE A 288 11.51 -10.35 -9.45
C PHE A 288 10.83 -11.15 -8.32
N LEU A 289 10.94 -12.48 -8.35
CA LEU A 289 10.35 -13.38 -7.36
C LEU A 289 11.24 -13.61 -6.14
N ARG A 290 12.48 -13.12 -6.14
CA ARG A 290 13.40 -13.31 -5.02
C ARG A 290 12.85 -12.62 -3.77
N ALA A 291 12.77 -13.35 -2.67
CA ALA A 291 12.54 -12.75 -1.36
C ALA A 291 13.72 -11.83 -1.01
N ASP A 292 13.43 -10.63 -0.52
CA ASP A 292 14.51 -9.74 -0.08
C ASP A 292 15.22 -10.42 1.09
N SER A 293 16.53 -10.64 0.95
CA SER A 293 17.33 -11.26 2.00
C SER A 293 17.41 -10.30 3.18
N GLN A 294 16.89 -10.72 4.34
CA GLN A 294 16.90 -9.94 5.58
C GLN A 294 18.32 -9.75 6.17
N ASP A 295 19.34 -10.35 5.56
CA ASP A 295 20.75 -10.26 6.00
C ASP A 295 21.43 -8.94 5.57
N HIS A 296 20.73 -8.05 4.86
CA HIS A 296 21.24 -6.73 4.50
C HIS A 296 20.62 -5.66 5.39
N SER A 297 21.43 -5.05 6.25
CA SER A 297 21.07 -3.83 6.95
C SER A 297 21.28 -2.61 6.05
N PHE A 298 20.27 -1.76 5.93
CA PHE A 298 20.36 -0.48 5.23
C PHE A 298 20.43 0.65 6.25
N GLU A 299 21.41 1.54 6.13
CA GLU A 299 21.58 2.69 7.03
C GLU A 299 21.18 4.00 6.31
N CYS A 300 20.32 4.84 6.90
CA CYS A 300 20.15 6.23 6.44
C CYS A 300 21.39 7.02 6.86
N ARG A 301 22.19 7.48 5.88
CA ARG A 301 23.40 8.28 6.14
C ARG A 301 23.11 9.58 6.90
N LYS A 302 21.88 10.11 6.83
CA LYS A 302 21.48 11.36 7.50
C LYS A 302 21.16 11.15 8.99
N CYS A 303 20.31 10.18 9.32
CA CYS A 303 19.82 9.98 10.68
C CYS A 303 20.40 8.74 11.39
N LYS A 304 21.22 7.93 10.72
CA LYS A 304 21.85 6.71 11.26
C LYS A 304 20.88 5.59 11.67
N MET A 305 19.61 5.69 11.29
CA MET A 305 18.64 4.60 11.46
C MET A 305 18.97 3.41 10.55
N HIS A 306 18.76 2.22 11.11
CA HIS A 306 18.98 0.94 10.45
C HIS A 306 17.65 0.31 10.06
N PHE A 307 17.60 -0.24 8.85
CA PHE A 307 16.42 -0.91 8.30
C PHE A 307 16.81 -2.32 7.87
N SER A 308 16.01 -3.31 8.26
CA SER A 308 16.14 -4.70 7.82
C SER A 308 15.50 -4.96 6.45
N ASP A 309 14.70 -4.00 5.96
CA ASP A 309 13.94 -4.11 4.73
C ASP A 309 14.23 -2.92 3.82
N ARG A 310 14.47 -3.23 2.54
CA ARG A 310 14.75 -2.25 1.49
C ARG A 310 13.54 -1.38 1.21
N LEU A 311 12.32 -1.91 1.31
CA LEU A 311 11.07 -1.16 1.11
C LEU A 311 10.97 -0.03 2.15
N GLN A 312 11.07 -0.38 3.43
CA GLN A 312 11.05 0.57 4.54
C GLN A 312 12.16 1.62 4.42
N TYR A 313 13.38 1.22 4.02
CA TYR A 313 14.46 2.15 3.77
C TYR A 313 14.18 3.14 2.63
N THR A 314 13.57 2.67 1.54
CA THR A 314 13.21 3.54 0.42
C THR A 314 12.09 4.51 0.79
N LEU A 315 11.05 4.05 1.49
CA LEU A 315 9.98 4.92 2.00
C LEU A 315 10.55 6.00 2.94
N HIS A 316 11.44 5.61 3.86
CA HIS A 316 12.13 6.53 4.76
C HIS A 316 12.92 7.62 4.01
N LYS A 317 13.54 7.27 2.87
CA LYS A 317 14.20 8.25 2.01
C LYS A 317 13.23 9.18 1.30
N GLN A 318 12.09 8.67 0.85
CA GLN A 318 11.06 9.49 0.20
C GLN A 318 10.54 10.58 1.14
N ILE A 319 10.40 10.27 2.43
CA ILE A 319 10.03 11.24 3.48
C ILE A 319 11.23 12.01 4.05
N ASN A 320 12.36 11.99 3.33
CA ASN A 320 13.58 12.73 3.65
C ASN A 320 14.11 12.51 5.08
N CYS A 321 14.07 11.26 5.57
CA CYS A 321 14.43 10.87 6.93
C CYS A 321 13.72 11.73 8.03
N GLY A 322 12.53 12.29 7.73
CA GLY A 322 11.78 13.14 8.65
C GLY A 322 12.20 14.62 8.67
N SER A 323 13.03 15.07 7.72
CA SER A 323 13.46 16.46 7.64
C SER A 323 12.51 17.31 6.79
N GLY A 324 12.33 18.57 7.20
CA GLY A 324 11.37 19.50 6.57
C GLY A 324 9.95 19.42 7.15
N PHE A 325 9.77 18.70 8.27
CA PHE A 325 8.49 18.67 8.98
C PHE A 325 8.20 20.04 9.57
N MET A 326 6.97 20.51 9.42
CA MET A 326 6.55 21.81 9.93
C MET A 326 5.95 21.67 11.32
N VAL A 327 6.23 22.63 12.19
CA VAL A 327 5.67 22.73 13.53
C VAL A 327 5.06 24.11 13.69
N TRP A 328 3.76 24.15 13.95
CA TRP A 328 3.00 25.38 14.14
C TRP A 328 2.47 25.42 15.57
N HIS A 329 2.64 26.55 16.25
CA HIS A 329 1.95 26.82 17.50
C HIS A 329 0.57 27.36 17.16
N ILE A 330 -0.47 26.69 17.67
CA ILE A 330 -1.85 27.08 17.49
C ILE A 330 -2.35 27.62 18.83
N ASP A 331 -3.00 28.78 18.79
CA ASP A 331 -3.64 29.32 19.98
C ASP A 331 -4.76 28.36 20.42
N ARG A 332 -4.80 28.02 21.71
CA ARG A 332 -5.77 27.05 22.24
C ARG A 332 -7.21 27.54 22.12
N ASP A 333 -7.39 28.86 22.12
CA ASP A 333 -8.68 29.50 21.96
C ASP A 333 -9.03 29.75 20.49
N SER A 334 -8.14 29.40 19.55
CA SER A 334 -8.45 29.47 18.13
C SER A 334 -9.48 28.40 17.78
N THR A 335 -10.60 28.87 17.22
CA THR A 335 -11.65 28.01 16.68
C THR A 335 -11.56 28.07 15.17
N GLU A 336 -11.30 26.92 14.55
CA GLU A 336 -11.34 26.79 13.09
C GLU A 336 -12.80 26.57 12.66
N PHE A 337 -13.34 27.49 11.87
CA PHE A 337 -14.64 27.34 11.23
C PHE A 337 -14.42 26.96 9.77
N TYR A 338 -15.11 25.91 9.33
CA TYR A 338 -15.09 25.47 7.95
C TYR A 338 -16.50 25.52 7.41
N GLU A 339 -16.68 26.26 6.33
CA GLU A 339 -17.91 26.24 5.56
C GLU A 339 -17.88 25.05 4.59
N ASN A 340 -19.07 24.53 4.24
CA ASN A 340 -19.21 23.47 3.24
C ASN A 340 -18.48 22.14 3.53
N CYS A 341 -18.41 21.73 4.79
CA CYS A 341 -17.89 20.41 5.18
C CYS A 341 -18.67 19.26 4.53
N LEU A 342 -17.96 18.35 3.87
CA LEU A 342 -18.49 17.07 3.41
C LEU A 342 -18.29 16.02 4.50
N LEU A 343 -19.36 15.60 5.17
CA LEU A 343 -19.30 14.44 6.05
C LEU A 343 -19.24 13.15 5.23
N LEU A 344 -18.21 12.34 5.45
CA LEU A 344 -18.09 11.05 4.79
C LEU A 344 -19.03 10.03 5.47
N PRO A 345 -19.90 9.33 4.74
CA PRO A 345 -20.93 8.48 5.33
C PRO A 345 -20.34 7.29 6.11
N ARG A 346 -20.79 7.08 7.36
CA ARG A 346 -20.33 5.95 8.21
C ARG A 346 -20.69 4.56 7.69
N GLN A 347 -21.65 4.49 6.78
CA GLN A 347 -21.97 3.25 6.08
C GLN A 347 -20.82 2.77 5.18
N PHE A 348 -19.91 3.67 4.77
CA PHE A 348 -18.75 3.35 3.93
C PHE A 348 -17.43 3.42 4.70
N PHE A 349 -17.35 4.34 5.67
CA PHE A 349 -16.15 4.57 6.46
C PHE A 349 -16.40 4.17 7.91
N LYS A 350 -15.54 3.30 8.46
CA LYS A 350 -15.65 2.88 9.87
C LYS A 350 -15.50 4.06 10.82
N PHE A 351 -14.73 5.06 10.41
CA PHE A 351 -14.37 6.23 11.19
C PHE A 351 -15.03 7.49 10.66
N ALA A 352 -15.25 8.46 11.56
CA ALA A 352 -15.83 9.75 11.20
C ALA A 352 -14.80 10.63 10.50
N TRP A 353 -14.99 10.78 9.20
CA TRP A 353 -14.19 11.66 8.36
C TRP A 353 -15.02 12.85 7.90
N PHE A 354 -14.38 14.02 7.85
CA PHE A 354 -14.93 15.19 7.18
C PHE A 354 -13.93 15.74 6.19
N GLY A 355 -14.41 15.98 4.96
CA GLY A 355 -13.68 16.67 3.91
C GLY A 355 -14.01 18.14 3.90
N ILE A 356 -13.03 18.98 3.60
CA ILE A 356 -13.21 20.43 3.42
C ILE A 356 -12.84 20.78 1.99
N GLY A 357 -13.78 21.42 1.29
CA GLY A 357 -13.52 22.01 -0.01
C GLY A 357 -12.64 23.24 0.14
N ASN A 358 -11.71 23.42 -0.78
CA ASN A 358 -11.04 24.70 -0.93
C ASN A 358 -11.96 25.61 -1.76
N GLU A 359 -12.25 26.81 -1.28
CA GLU A 359 -12.98 27.84 -2.04
C GLU A 359 -12.23 28.27 -3.31
#